data_AF-A0A377CD59-F1
#
_entry.id   AF-A0A377CD59-F1
#
_cell.length_a   1.000
_cell.length_b   1.000
_cell.length_c   1.000
_cell.angle_alpha   90.00
_cell.angle_beta   90.00
_cell.angle_gamma   90.00
#
_symmetry.space_group_name_H-M   'P 1'
#
loop_
_entity.id
_entity.type
_entity.pdbx_description
1 polymer ?
#
loop_
_entity_poly.entity_id
_entity_poly.type
_entity_poly.pdbx_seq_one_letter_code
_entity_poly.pdbx_strand_id
1 'polypeptide(L)'
;MSKSRILLNPRDIDINMVNKSCNSWSSPYQLSYAIGVGDLVATSLNTFSTFMVHDKINYNIDEPSSSGKTLSIALLISANTVLNNALCR
;
A
#
# COMPACT_ATOMS: atom_id res chain seq x y z
N MET A 1 -6.39 29.98 9.11
CA MET A 1 -5.37 29.24 8.31
C MET A 1 -5.75 29.33 6.85
N SER A 2 -4.95 30.01 6.02
CA SER A 2 -5.08 29.92 4.57
C SER A 2 -4.84 28.46 4.17
N LYS A 3 -5.81 27.80 3.51
CA LYS A 3 -5.56 26.51 2.88
C LYS A 3 -4.62 26.77 1.70
N SER A 4 -3.32 26.63 1.93
CA SER A 4 -2.33 26.54 0.86
C SER A 4 -2.78 25.42 -0.09
N ARG A 5 -3.04 25.75 -1.35
CA ARG A 5 -3.47 24.76 -2.34
C ARG A 5 -2.25 23.95 -2.76
N ILE A 6 -2.30 22.63 -2.56
CA ILE A 6 -1.34 21.68 -3.15
C ILE A 6 -1.89 21.25 -4.51
N LEU A 7 -1.07 21.35 -5.55
CA LEU A 7 -1.39 20.81 -6.86
C LEU A 7 -1.09 19.31 -6.87
N LEU A 8 -2.11 18.49 -7.15
CA LEU A 8 -1.92 17.05 -7.29
C LEU A 8 -1.19 16.73 -8.59
N ASN A 9 -0.17 15.87 -8.52
CA ASN A 9 0.60 15.41 -9.66
C ASN A 9 0.10 14.04 -10.12
N PRO A 10 -0.54 13.91 -11.31
CA PRO A 10 -1.05 12.63 -11.79
C PRO A 10 0.03 11.58 -12.10
N ARG A 11 1.30 11.99 -12.18
CA ARG A 11 2.45 11.10 -12.37
C ARG A 11 3.13 10.70 -11.06
N ASP A 12 2.61 11.17 -9.93
CA ASP A 12 3.09 10.83 -8.59
C ASP A 12 2.10 9.84 -7.95
N ILE A 13 2.62 8.70 -7.50
CA ILE A 13 1.86 7.55 -7.00
C ILE A 13 2.38 7.17 -5.61
N ASP A 14 1.50 7.10 -4.64
CA ASP A 14 1.79 6.47 -3.34
C ASP A 14 1.35 4.99 -3.35
N ILE A 15 2.19 4.08 -2.86
CA ILE A 15 1.81 2.69 -2.57
C ILE A 15 1.61 2.52 -1.07
N ASN A 16 0.38 2.25 -0.65
CA ASN A 16 0.02 2.07 0.75
C ASN A 16 -0.43 0.64 1.00
N MET A 17 -0.20 0.15 2.22
CA MET A 17 -0.79 -1.10 2.68
C MET A 17 -1.77 -0.83 3.82
N VAL A 18 -3.01 -1.24 3.61
CA VAL A 18 -4.09 -1.16 4.60
C VAL A 18 -4.40 -2.55 5.13
N ASN A 19 -4.81 -2.62 6.40
CA ASN A 19 -5.13 -3.88 7.06
C ASN A 19 -4.00 -4.94 6.98
N LYS A 20 -2.80 -4.59 7.47
CA LYS A 20 -1.64 -5.50 7.54
C LYS A 20 -1.89 -6.76 8.38
N SER A 21 -2.91 -6.73 9.24
CA SER A 21 -3.30 -7.83 10.11
C SER A 21 -4.54 -8.56 9.59
N CYS A 22 -4.45 -9.88 9.55
CA CYS A 22 -5.54 -10.82 9.31
C CYS A 22 -5.96 -11.40 10.67
N ASN A 23 -7.17 -11.08 11.17
CA ASN A 23 -7.65 -11.51 12.51
C ASN A 23 -6.72 -11.18 13.69
N SER A 24 -6.18 -9.96 13.75
CA SER A 24 -5.22 -9.54 14.79
C SER A 24 -3.87 -10.27 14.75
N TRP A 25 -3.59 -11.03 13.70
CA TRP A 25 -2.30 -11.65 13.41
C TRP A 25 -1.78 -11.20 12.04
N SER A 26 -0.49 -10.98 11.88
CA SER A 26 0.10 -10.86 10.55
C SER A 26 0.23 -12.26 9.95
N SER A 27 -0.31 -12.52 8.75
CA SER A 27 0.12 -13.67 7.95
C SER A 27 1.50 -13.34 7.42
N PRO A 28 2.58 -13.96 7.92
CA PRO A 28 3.95 -13.55 7.60
C PRO A 28 4.22 -13.72 6.10
N TYR A 29 3.69 -14.76 5.48
CA TYR A 29 3.91 -15.07 4.06
C TYR A 29 3.18 -14.11 3.13
N GLN A 30 1.88 -13.86 3.38
CA GLN A 30 1.10 -12.94 2.54
C GLN A 30 1.59 -11.51 2.69
N LEU A 31 1.96 -11.12 3.91
CA LEU A 31 2.53 -9.79 4.17
C LEU A 31 3.86 -9.61 3.45
N SER A 32 4.80 -10.57 3.57
CA SER A 32 6.10 -10.47 2.89
C SER A 32 5.96 -10.46 1.36
N TYR A 33 5.02 -11.25 0.83
CA TYR A 33 4.74 -11.26 -0.61
C TYR A 33 4.19 -9.90 -1.06
N ALA A 34 3.22 -9.34 -0.33
CA ALA A 34 2.64 -8.05 -0.67
C ALA A 34 3.63 -6.88 -0.53
N ILE A 35 4.55 -6.94 0.44
CA ILE A 35 5.70 -6.01 0.52
C ILE A 35 6.58 -6.13 -0.73
N GLY A 36 6.97 -7.36 -1.10
CA GLY A 36 7.81 -7.59 -2.28
C GLY A 36 7.15 -7.15 -3.60
N VAL A 37 5.84 -7.34 -3.75
CA VAL A 37 5.08 -6.82 -4.90
C VAL A 37 5.09 -5.30 -4.93
N GLY A 38 4.92 -4.64 -3.78
CA GLY A 38 4.98 -3.18 -3.67
C GLY A 38 6.33 -2.62 -4.11
N ASP A 39 7.42 -3.19 -3.58
CA ASP A 39 8.79 -2.80 -3.95
C ASP A 39 9.08 -3.03 -5.44
N LEU A 40 8.67 -4.19 -5.98
CA LEU A 40 8.81 -4.48 -7.40
C LEU A 40 8.07 -3.46 -8.28
N VAL A 41 6.83 -3.11 -7.93
CA VAL A 41 6.03 -2.13 -8.68
C VAL A 41 6.64 -0.74 -8.59
N ALA A 42 7.01 -0.28 -7.40
CA ALA A 42 7.65 1.01 -7.19
C ALA A 42 8.96 1.12 -7.98
N THR A 43 9.84 0.13 -7.84
CA THR A 43 11.13 0.10 -8.53
C THR A 43 10.95 0.05 -10.05
N SER A 44 10.03 -0.78 -10.56
CA SER A 44 9.79 -0.91 -12.00
C SER A 44 9.28 0.40 -12.61
N LEU A 45 8.31 1.06 -11.95
CA LEU A 45 7.74 2.31 -12.43
C LEU A 45 8.76 3.46 -12.35
N ASN A 46 9.52 3.56 -11.26
CA ASN A 46 10.56 4.58 -11.13
C ASN A 46 11.71 4.39 -12.15
N THR A 47 12.02 3.14 -12.55
CA THR A 47 13.14 2.83 -13.45
C THR A 47 12.77 2.95 -14.92
N PHE A 48 11.62 2.38 -15.32
CA PHE A 48 11.27 2.18 -16.73
C PHE A 48 10.17 3.12 -17.22
N SER A 49 9.74 4.06 -16.38
CA SER A 49 8.72 5.02 -16.73
C SER A 49 9.07 6.41 -16.22
N THR A 50 8.12 7.31 -16.37
CA THR A 50 8.19 8.70 -15.92
C THR A 50 7.35 8.97 -14.68
N PHE A 51 6.80 7.91 -14.08
CA PHE A 51 6.09 8.01 -12.81
C PHE A 51 7.11 8.17 -11.69
N MET A 52 6.75 8.97 -10.69
CA MET A 52 7.40 8.99 -9.39
C MET A 52 6.54 8.16 -8.44
N VAL A 53 7.13 7.15 -7.82
CA VAL A 53 6.42 6.24 -6.93
C VAL A 53 7.07 6.23 -5.56
N HIS A 54 6.28 6.51 -4.53
CA HIS A 54 6.70 6.40 -3.13
C HIS A 54 6.12 5.10 -2.54
N ASP A 55 7.00 4.15 -2.21
CA ASP A 55 6.60 2.99 -1.42
C ASP A 55 6.42 3.41 0.05
N LYS A 56 5.15 3.45 0.49
CA LYS A 56 4.73 3.77 1.84
C LYS A 56 4.18 2.55 2.57
N ILE A 57 4.45 1.33 2.10
CA ILE A 57 4.00 0.10 2.75
C ILE A 57 4.57 0.00 4.17
N ASN A 58 5.82 0.42 4.41
CA ASN A 58 6.41 0.47 5.75
C ASN A 58 6.31 1.85 6.42
N TYR A 59 5.51 2.76 5.87
CA TYR A 59 5.30 4.11 6.42
C TYR A 59 3.95 4.16 7.14
N ASN A 60 3.97 4.38 8.46
CA ASN A 60 2.76 4.31 9.30
C ASN A 60 2.14 5.69 9.59
N ILE A 61 2.56 6.73 8.87
CA ILE A 61 2.11 8.11 9.05
C ILE A 61 1.31 8.54 7.82
N ASP A 62 0.13 9.10 8.03
CA ASP A 62 -0.65 9.74 6.97
C ASP A 62 -0.31 11.23 6.96
N GLU A 63 0.34 11.69 5.89
CA GLU A 63 0.79 13.07 5.72
C GLU A 63 0.31 13.63 4.37
N PRO A 64 0.04 14.94 4.29
CA PRO A 64 -0.36 15.56 3.02
C PRO A 64 0.71 15.34 1.94
N SER A 65 0.31 14.71 0.84
CA SER A 65 1.16 14.43 -0.33
C SER A 65 0.66 15.14 -1.59
N SER A 66 1.55 15.36 -2.55
CA SER A 66 1.20 15.79 -3.92
C SER A 66 0.78 14.63 -4.82
N SER A 67 0.86 13.38 -4.36
CA SER A 67 0.54 12.20 -5.16
C SER A 67 -0.89 12.27 -5.68
N GLY A 68 -1.04 12.27 -7.00
CA GLY A 68 -2.33 12.30 -7.68
C GLY A 68 -2.97 10.92 -7.82
N LYS A 69 -2.26 9.86 -7.45
CA LYS A 69 -2.75 8.48 -7.44
C LYS A 69 -2.28 7.75 -6.19
N THR A 70 -3.04 6.75 -5.79
CA THR A 70 -2.70 5.84 -4.70
C THR A 70 -3.03 4.41 -5.08
N LEU A 71 -2.06 3.51 -4.93
CA LEU A 71 -2.27 2.07 -5.01
C LEU A 71 -2.37 1.52 -3.58
N SER A 72 -3.55 1.04 -3.20
CA SER A 72 -3.80 0.49 -1.87
C SER A 72 -3.85 -1.03 -1.91
N ILE A 73 -2.91 -1.68 -1.24
CA ILE A 73 -2.88 -3.13 -1.05
C ILE A 73 -3.59 -3.46 0.26
N ALA A 74 -4.56 -4.38 0.21
CA ALA A 74 -5.35 -4.77 1.37
C ALA A 74 -5.42 -6.29 1.50
N LEU A 75 -5.22 -6.81 2.71
CA LEU A 75 -5.62 -8.17 3.05
C LEU A 75 -7.08 -8.14 3.48
N LEU A 76 -7.94 -8.88 2.77
CA LEU A 76 -9.36 -8.96 3.05
C LEU A 76 -9.72 -10.37 3.51
N ILE A 77 -10.41 -10.48 4.64
CA ILE A 77 -10.96 -11.74 5.15
C ILE A 77 -12.37 -11.94 4.62
N SER A 78 -12.68 -13.16 4.21
CA SER A 78 -14.06 -13.57 3.89
C SER A 78 -14.82 -13.83 5.19
N ALA A 79 -16.12 -13.54 5.25
CA ALA A 79 -16.93 -13.69 6.46
C ALA A 79 -17.10 -15.15 6.96
N ASN A 80 -16.48 -16.14 6.30
CA ASN A 80 -16.58 -17.54 6.69
C ASN A 80 -15.42 -17.95 7.63
N THR A 81 -15.73 -18.01 8.92
CA THR A 81 -14.79 -18.12 10.05
C THR A 81 -13.86 -19.35 10.00
N VAL A 82 -14.27 -20.43 9.32
CA VAL A 82 -13.50 -21.69 9.21
C VAL A 82 -12.35 -21.59 8.20
N LEU A 83 -12.49 -20.79 7.13
CA LEU A 83 -11.42 -20.53 6.15
C LEU A 83 -10.40 -19.49 6.66
N ASN A 84 -10.83 -18.60 7.54
CA ASN A 84 -10.02 -17.45 7.96
C ASN A 84 -8.74 -17.84 8.71
N ASN A 85 -8.75 -18.90 9.54
CA ASN A 85 -7.54 -19.36 10.22
C ASN A 85 -6.57 -20.14 9.31
N ALA A 86 -7.04 -20.67 8.18
CA ALA A 86 -6.17 -21.34 7.20
C ALA A 86 -5.51 -20.35 6.25
N LEU A 87 -6.22 -19.27 5.90
CA LEU A 87 -5.71 -18.22 5.00
C LEU A 87 -4.84 -17.18 5.73
N CYS A 88 -5.03 -16.94 7.04
CA CYS A 88 -4.19 -16.02 7.81
C CYS A 88 -2.87 -16.64 8.32
N ARG A 89 -2.54 -17.90 7.97
CA ARG A 89 -1.28 -18.56 8.35
C ARG A 89 -0.11 -18.15 7.46
#